data_AF-A0A7W4KBE0-F1
#
_entry.id   AF-A0A7W4KBE0-F1
#
_cell.length_a   1.000
_cell.length_b   1.000
_cell.length_c   1.000
_cell.angle_alpha   90.00
_cell.angle_beta   90.00
_cell.angle_gamma   90.00
#
_symmetry.space_group_name_H-M   'P 1'
#
loop_
_entity.id
_entity.type
_entity.pdbx_description
1 polymer ?
#
loop_
_entity_poly.entity_id
_entity_poly.type
_entity_poly.pdbx_seq_one_letter_code
_entity_poly.pdbx_strand_id
1 'polypeptide(L)'
;MTEKSIIDTFDVFDTLIGRRCVMPLEIFSLVEKKTGVAGFAKARRAAELNLIGRPYTFDDIYDELARIFDPAKENLQLLKTAEVEEELENVIPISENIQKVNNGDVLISDMYLSEGMIRSLLTKAGLEKEVSLIVTNYGKHDGYIWKEILSNFSIRKHLGDNVHADGLRAAEAGIPFEITTSSQINAFEKVFFDIGFRSLGELCREARLATWNNMAHERDLQTTQIHMNFPILFFSSIILCRLCRQLGKTRILFSSRDCWAWKIVFESMFPNEFECIYYYTSRYAKISNSDSYQKYSSRLITDQSMVVDLCGSGWSLEKISDNIQADKIDILYMHKMPKDRKYMEGKNSDKCKFYCIIENENEKYRNHLLEIANYIDHGMLKDIKFVNDIPCPIFFSDTRSENEMLYIDIQKKALNECISRIGNYDFSDVVRHDNSIYVQIIQILYRTLSNNVSVHNLYAQNFFAENAAVETILKKTTESVAMNYSVS
;
A
#
# COMPACT_ATOMS: atom_id res chain seq x y z
N MET A 1 -13.22 51.59 8.45
CA MET A 1 -12.61 50.29 8.79
C MET A 1 -12.22 49.64 7.48
N THR A 2 -10.94 49.40 7.24
CA THR A 2 -10.48 48.59 6.10
C THR A 2 -11.00 47.17 6.28
N GLU A 3 -11.60 46.62 5.24
CA GLU A 3 -12.09 45.24 5.23
C GLU A 3 -10.88 44.30 5.38
N LYS A 4 -10.90 43.47 6.42
CA LYS A 4 -9.81 42.50 6.67
C LYS A 4 -9.91 41.38 5.66
N SER A 5 -8.78 40.98 5.09
CA SER A 5 -8.69 39.80 4.25
C SER A 5 -9.11 38.55 5.03
N ILE A 6 -9.86 37.68 4.38
CA ILE A 6 -10.34 36.41 4.95
C ILE A 6 -9.35 35.30 4.58
N ILE A 7 -8.85 34.58 5.58
CA ILE A 7 -7.89 33.48 5.43
C ILE A 7 -8.39 32.21 6.12
N ASP A 8 -7.90 31.05 5.70
CA ASP A 8 -7.92 29.84 6.51
C ASP A 8 -6.56 29.68 7.23
N THR A 9 -6.56 29.03 8.39
CA THR A 9 -5.35 28.76 9.16
C THR A 9 -5.21 27.28 9.46
N PHE A 10 -3.97 26.79 9.52
CA PHE A 10 -3.69 25.36 9.68
C PHE A 10 -2.58 25.15 10.69
N ASP A 11 -2.75 24.16 11.56
CA ASP A 11 -1.63 23.55 12.24
C ASP A 11 -0.73 22.78 11.25
N VAL A 12 0.51 22.49 11.64
CA VAL A 12 1.49 21.80 10.82
C VAL A 12 1.62 20.31 11.19
N PHE A 13 1.98 19.97 12.43
CA PHE A 13 2.39 18.62 12.81
C PHE A 13 1.20 17.79 13.28
N ASP A 14 1.08 16.57 12.76
CA ASP A 14 -0.09 15.69 12.89
C ASP A 14 -1.39 16.25 12.27
N THR A 15 -1.30 17.42 11.61
CA THR A 15 -2.34 18.06 10.80
C THR A 15 -2.02 18.01 9.30
N LEU A 16 -0.95 18.66 8.84
CA LEU A 16 -0.53 18.68 7.42
C LEU A 16 0.55 17.65 7.14
N ILE A 17 1.46 17.46 8.09
CA ILE A 17 2.55 16.48 8.02
C ILE A 17 2.51 15.61 9.26
N GLY A 18 2.81 14.33 9.11
CA GLY A 18 3.05 13.41 10.21
C GLY A 18 4.49 12.90 10.20
N ARG A 19 4.77 11.93 11.07
CA ARG A 19 6.00 11.14 11.05
C ARG A 19 5.73 9.68 10.71
N ARG A 20 6.72 9.01 10.09
CA ARG A 20 6.73 7.55 9.84
C ARG A 20 6.69 6.79 11.18
N CYS A 21 7.58 7.14 12.10
CA CYS A 21 7.51 6.68 13.48
C CYS A 21 6.33 7.35 14.17
N VAL A 22 5.27 6.60 14.47
CA VAL A 22 4.00 7.15 15.01
C VAL A 22 4.22 8.00 16.25
N MET A 23 5.21 7.64 17.08
CA MET A 23 5.58 8.39 18.27
C MET A 23 6.68 9.42 17.94
N PRO A 24 6.44 10.74 18.11
CA PRO A 24 7.43 11.76 17.75
C PRO A 24 8.78 11.61 18.46
N LEU A 25 8.77 11.15 19.72
CA LEU A 25 9.99 10.96 20.52
C LEU A 25 10.93 9.87 19.96
N GLU A 26 10.45 9.02 19.05
CA GLU A 26 11.28 7.98 18.44
C GLU A 26 12.29 8.53 17.45
N ILE A 27 12.10 9.75 16.92
CA ILE A 27 13.11 10.45 16.12
C ILE A 27 14.44 10.47 16.86
N PHE A 28 14.44 10.75 18.16
CA PHE A 28 15.68 10.79 18.94
C PHE A 28 16.35 9.41 19.07
N SER A 29 15.55 8.34 19.14
CA SER A 29 16.06 6.97 19.13
C SER A 29 16.66 6.60 17.77
N LEU A 30 16.10 7.10 16.67
CA LEU A 30 16.66 6.92 15.33
C LEU A 30 17.99 7.65 15.18
N VAL A 31 18.10 8.89 15.68
CA VAL A 31 19.37 9.63 15.74
C VAL A 31 20.41 8.88 16.56
N GLU A 32 20.06 8.41 17.75
CA GLU A 32 20.96 7.61 18.61
C GLU A 32 21.46 6.35 17.88
N LYS A 33 20.56 5.62 17.19
CA LYS A 33 20.92 4.44 16.39
C LYS A 33 21.82 4.79 15.21
N LYS A 34 21.52 5.86 14.46
CA LYS A 34 22.25 6.30 13.27
C LYS A 34 23.65 6.80 13.60
N THR A 35 23.79 7.52 14.71
CA THR A 35 25.07 8.12 15.14
C THR A 35 25.91 7.20 16.02
N GLY A 36 25.29 6.19 16.65
CA GLY A 36 25.95 5.28 17.60
C GLY A 36 26.22 5.93 18.96
N VAL A 37 25.65 7.10 19.23
CA VAL A 37 25.89 7.88 20.45
C VAL A 37 24.92 7.46 21.55
N ALA A 38 25.36 6.51 22.38
CA ALA A 38 24.55 5.92 23.43
C ALA A 38 24.08 6.95 24.48
N GLY A 39 22.79 6.93 24.79
CA GLY A 39 22.17 7.83 25.77
C GLY A 39 21.67 9.15 25.19
N PHE A 40 21.95 9.45 23.90
CA PHE A 40 21.50 10.67 23.24
C PHE A 40 19.99 10.89 23.38
N ALA A 41 19.15 9.89 23.08
CA ALA A 41 17.71 10.08 23.07
C ALA A 41 17.15 10.42 24.46
N LYS A 42 17.79 9.93 25.52
CA LYS A 42 17.43 10.28 26.90
C LYS A 42 17.89 11.70 27.25
N ALA A 43 19.13 12.04 26.93
CA ALA A 43 19.71 13.35 27.21
C ALA A 43 18.99 14.47 26.43
N ARG A 44 18.72 14.26 25.15
CA ARG A 44 18.00 15.20 24.28
C ARG A 44 16.60 15.55 24.79
N ARG A 45 15.87 14.56 25.32
CA ARG A 45 14.57 14.79 25.97
C ARG A 45 14.70 15.59 27.27
N ALA A 46 15.70 15.27 28.08
CA ALA A 46 15.95 16.00 29.33
C ALA A 46 16.32 17.47 29.07
N ALA A 47 17.10 17.74 28.03
CA ALA A 47 17.49 19.10 27.65
C ALA A 47 16.27 19.98 27.31
N GLU A 48 15.33 19.47 26.53
CA GLU A 48 14.10 20.18 26.20
C GLU A 48 13.19 20.38 27.41
N LEU A 49 13.05 19.35 28.27
CA LEU A 49 12.28 19.46 29.51
C LEU A 49 12.81 20.56 30.44
N ASN A 50 14.13 20.78 30.49
CA ASN A 50 14.74 21.85 31.30
C ASN A 50 14.43 23.27 30.79
N LEU A 51 13.92 23.41 29.57
CA LEU A 51 13.59 24.69 28.94
C LEU A 51 12.10 25.04 29.00
N ILE A 52 11.25 24.09 29.43
CA ILE A 52 9.80 24.29 29.53
C ILE A 52 9.49 25.48 30.44
N GLY A 53 8.48 26.27 30.04
CA GLY A 53 7.99 27.43 30.80
C GLY A 53 8.56 28.77 30.33
N ARG A 54 9.39 28.77 29.28
CA ARG A 54 9.80 29.97 28.54
C ARG A 54 9.92 29.67 27.05
N PRO A 55 9.87 30.67 26.16
CA PRO A 55 10.23 30.46 24.75
C PRO A 55 11.67 29.96 24.61
N TYR A 56 11.90 29.04 23.69
CA TYR A 56 13.22 28.47 23.40
C TYR A 56 13.31 28.01 21.94
N THR A 57 14.51 27.97 21.42
CA THR A 57 14.81 27.55 20.05
C THR A 57 15.43 26.16 20.03
N PHE A 58 15.52 25.58 18.83
CA PHE A 58 16.31 24.39 18.60
C PHE A 58 17.77 24.52 19.06
N ASP A 59 18.36 25.72 18.93
CA ASP A 59 19.73 25.99 19.37
C ASP A 59 19.85 25.97 20.89
N ASP A 60 18.89 26.56 21.60
CA ASP A 60 18.85 26.55 23.08
C ASP A 60 18.79 25.12 23.63
N ILE A 61 18.07 24.22 22.96
CA ILE A 61 18.01 22.81 23.34
C ILE A 61 19.39 22.15 23.22
N TYR A 62 20.13 22.43 22.16
CA TYR A 62 21.48 21.90 21.98
C TYR A 62 22.51 22.51 22.94
N ASP A 63 22.34 23.78 23.29
CA ASP A 63 23.13 24.42 24.34
C ASP A 63 22.87 23.79 25.72
N GLU A 64 21.62 23.46 26.03
CA GLU A 64 21.27 22.75 27.26
C GLU A 64 21.75 21.30 27.24
N LEU A 65 21.63 20.61 26.10
CA LEU A 65 22.18 19.28 25.90
C LEU A 65 23.67 19.25 26.19
N ALA A 66 24.43 20.24 25.69
CA ALA A 66 25.87 20.35 25.93
C ALA A 66 26.26 20.47 27.41
N ARG A 67 25.35 20.93 28.28
CA ARG A 67 25.58 21.05 29.72
C ARG A 67 25.35 19.76 30.46
N ILE A 68 24.34 18.99 30.05
CA ILE A 68 23.89 17.78 30.76
C ILE A 68 24.43 16.48 30.16
N PHE A 69 25.07 16.58 29.00
CA PHE A 69 25.60 15.47 28.22
C PHE A 69 27.01 15.81 27.77
N ASP A 70 28.00 14.99 28.14
CA ASP A 70 29.43 15.30 28.00
C ASP A 70 29.85 15.45 26.52
N PRO A 71 30.07 16.68 26.02
CA PRO A 71 30.39 16.93 24.62
C PRO A 71 31.80 16.48 24.24
N ALA A 72 32.69 16.25 25.22
CA ALA A 72 34.11 16.01 24.96
C ALA A 72 34.39 14.67 24.24
N LYS A 73 33.39 13.80 24.11
CA LYS A 73 33.46 12.54 23.35
C LYS A 73 32.63 12.54 22.08
N GLU A 74 31.77 13.53 21.85
CA GLU A 74 30.67 13.44 20.90
C GLU A 74 30.46 14.76 20.16
N ASN A 75 30.43 14.71 18.82
CA ASN A 75 30.28 15.91 18.00
C ASN A 75 28.82 16.40 18.04
N LEU A 76 28.50 17.35 18.93
CA LEU A 76 27.16 17.94 19.08
C LEU A 76 26.58 18.48 17.76
N GLN A 77 27.41 19.04 16.89
CA GLN A 77 26.97 19.52 15.59
C GLN A 77 26.53 18.36 14.68
N LEU A 78 27.20 17.20 14.77
CA LEU A 78 26.79 15.99 14.06
C LEU A 78 25.46 15.47 14.57
N LEU A 79 25.23 15.46 15.89
CA LEU A 79 23.94 15.08 16.49
C LEU A 79 22.82 16.01 16.03
N LYS A 80 23.09 17.32 16.02
CA LYS A 80 22.17 18.35 15.56
C LYS A 80 21.78 18.16 14.12
N THR A 81 22.76 17.99 13.23
CA THR A 81 22.52 17.71 11.82
C THR A 81 21.75 16.40 11.63
N ALA A 82 22.11 15.35 12.37
CA ALA A 82 21.42 14.07 12.30
C ALA A 82 19.95 14.16 12.75
N GLU A 83 19.60 14.96 13.77
CA GLU A 83 18.21 15.18 14.17
C GLU A 83 17.39 15.87 13.07
N VAL A 84 17.96 16.88 12.39
CA VAL A 84 17.30 17.52 11.24
C VAL A 84 17.11 16.53 10.08
N GLU A 85 18.13 15.74 9.78
CA GLU A 85 18.05 14.71 8.75
C GLU A 85 16.99 13.66 9.09
N GLU A 86 16.91 13.20 10.34
CA GLU A 86 15.89 12.24 10.75
C GLU A 86 14.47 12.81 10.66
N GLU A 87 14.25 14.07 11.03
CA GLU A 87 12.95 14.74 10.81
C GLU A 87 12.60 14.78 9.32
N LEU A 88 13.56 15.16 8.47
CA LEU A 88 13.37 15.17 7.01
C LEU A 88 13.13 13.77 6.45
N GLU A 89 13.87 12.76 6.90
CA GLU A 89 13.69 11.39 6.43
C GLU A 89 12.33 10.85 6.86
N ASN A 90 11.86 11.16 8.07
CA ASN A 90 10.64 10.59 8.65
C ASN A 90 9.36 11.39 8.37
N VAL A 91 9.44 12.58 7.78
CA VAL A 91 8.24 13.36 7.43
C VAL A 91 7.37 12.62 6.41
N ILE A 92 6.07 12.60 6.65
CA ILE A 92 5.08 12.02 5.74
C ILE A 92 3.95 13.02 5.51
N PRO A 93 3.38 13.08 4.30
CA PRO A 93 2.24 13.94 4.02
C PRO A 93 0.97 13.43 4.68
N ILE A 94 0.09 14.35 5.08
CA ILE A 94 -1.33 14.09 5.33
C ILE A 94 -2.09 14.71 4.15
N SER A 95 -2.10 13.99 3.03
CA SER A 95 -2.57 14.50 1.73
C SER A 95 -4.00 15.03 1.77
N GLU A 96 -4.86 14.45 2.61
CA GLU A 96 -6.22 14.95 2.85
C GLU A 96 -6.22 16.42 3.28
N ASN A 97 -5.36 16.80 4.21
CA ASN A 97 -5.35 18.14 4.78
C ASN A 97 -4.48 19.10 3.94
N ILE A 98 -3.39 18.62 3.34
CA ILE A 98 -2.58 19.40 2.39
C ILE A 98 -3.44 19.91 1.23
N GLN A 99 -4.34 19.07 0.68
CA GLN A 99 -5.24 19.47 -0.41
C GLN A 99 -6.25 20.56 -0.02
N LYS A 100 -6.48 20.80 1.28
CA LYS A 100 -7.37 21.86 1.77
C LYS A 100 -6.69 23.24 1.80
N VAL A 101 -5.35 23.29 1.71
CA VAL A 101 -4.57 24.54 1.79
C VAL A 101 -4.61 25.29 0.45
N ASN A 102 -4.80 26.61 0.53
CA ASN A 102 -4.78 27.51 -0.61
C ASN A 102 -3.61 28.50 -0.52
N ASN A 103 -3.28 29.13 -1.66
CA ASN A 103 -2.33 30.24 -1.67
C ASN A 103 -2.86 31.38 -0.81
N GLY A 104 -2.00 31.94 0.05
CA GLY A 104 -2.33 33.02 0.97
C GLY A 104 -2.85 32.57 2.34
N ASP A 105 -3.05 31.27 2.56
CA ASP A 105 -3.37 30.74 3.90
C ASP A 105 -2.17 30.84 4.84
N VAL A 106 -2.44 30.76 6.15
CA VAL A 106 -1.42 30.90 7.21
C VAL A 106 -1.27 29.60 7.98
N LEU A 107 -0.04 29.09 8.03
CA LEU A 107 0.33 27.96 8.85
C LEU A 107 0.83 28.43 10.21
N ILE A 108 0.42 27.76 11.28
CA ILE A 108 0.77 28.12 12.66
C ILE A 108 1.25 26.87 13.39
N SER A 109 2.50 26.84 13.82
CA SER A 109 3.10 25.69 14.50
C SER A 109 3.66 26.09 15.86
N ASP A 110 3.22 25.38 16.91
CA ASP A 110 3.80 25.44 18.25
C ASP A 110 4.96 24.43 18.31
N MET A 111 6.14 24.81 17.84
CA MET A 111 7.32 23.96 17.67
C MET A 111 8.63 24.70 17.94
N TYR A 112 9.65 23.95 18.35
CA TYR A 112 11.01 24.47 18.56
C TYR A 112 11.86 24.53 17.28
N LEU A 113 11.43 23.87 16.20
CA LEU A 113 12.15 23.86 14.93
C LEU A 113 12.08 25.23 14.26
N SER A 114 13.15 25.63 13.58
CA SER A 114 13.16 26.91 12.86
C SER A 114 12.16 26.91 11.68
N GLU A 115 11.74 28.10 11.27
CA GLU A 115 10.87 28.28 10.09
C GLU A 115 11.45 27.59 8.84
N GLY A 116 12.75 27.75 8.58
CA GLY A 116 13.42 27.15 7.42
C GLY A 116 13.39 25.61 7.44
N MET A 117 13.50 25.01 8.63
CA MET A 117 13.39 23.56 8.79
C MET A 117 11.97 23.07 8.53
N ILE A 118 10.97 23.74 9.11
CA ILE A 118 9.56 23.40 8.90
C ILE A 118 9.16 23.56 7.43
N ARG A 119 9.63 24.62 6.75
CA ARG A 119 9.41 24.77 5.30
C ARG A 119 10.01 23.62 4.51
N SER A 120 11.21 23.16 4.86
CA SER A 120 11.84 22.00 4.21
C SER A 120 11.01 20.72 4.38
N LEU A 121 10.43 20.51 5.58
CA LEU A 121 9.52 19.39 5.85
C LEU A 121 8.23 19.47 5.01
N LEU A 122 7.60 20.64 4.96
CA LEU A 122 6.38 20.89 4.19
C LEU A 122 6.60 20.71 2.68
N THR A 123 7.71 21.22 2.15
CA THR A 123 8.10 21.02 0.75
C THR A 123 8.31 19.55 0.45
N LYS A 124 9.00 18.81 1.32
CA LYS A 124 9.19 17.36 1.15
C LYS A 124 7.88 16.58 1.20
N ALA A 125 6.92 17.03 2.00
CA ALA A 125 5.56 16.49 2.05
C ALA A 125 4.67 16.92 0.86
N GLY A 126 5.19 17.71 -0.08
CA GLY A 126 4.45 18.09 -1.30
C GLY A 126 3.49 19.27 -1.11
N LEU A 127 3.67 20.11 -0.08
CA LEU A 127 2.96 21.39 -0.03
C LEU A 127 3.56 22.38 -1.04
N GLU A 128 2.85 22.60 -2.14
CA GLU A 128 3.25 23.50 -3.23
C GLU A 128 2.63 24.92 -3.12
N LYS A 129 1.81 25.17 -2.10
CA LYS A 129 1.08 26.43 -1.94
C LYS A 129 1.97 27.53 -1.35
N GLU A 130 1.77 28.74 -1.82
CA GLU A 130 2.42 29.94 -1.29
C GLU A 130 1.71 30.37 0.01
N VAL A 131 2.32 30.05 1.15
CA VAL A 131 1.74 30.26 2.48
C VAL A 131 2.69 31.02 3.41
N SER A 132 2.09 31.79 4.32
CA SER A 132 2.83 32.32 5.47
C SER A 132 2.98 31.25 6.54
N LEU A 133 4.10 31.24 7.25
CA LEU A 133 4.36 30.31 8.35
C LEU A 133 4.72 31.09 9.61
N ILE A 134 3.98 30.84 10.69
CA ILE A 134 4.23 31.39 12.01
C ILE A 134 4.68 30.23 12.90
N VAL A 135 5.85 30.40 13.52
CA VAL A 135 6.40 29.41 14.46
C VAL A 135 6.50 30.04 15.84
N THR A 136 5.99 29.33 16.84
CA THR A 136 6.04 29.73 18.25
C THR A 136 6.31 28.50 19.12
N ASN A 137 6.55 28.63 20.42
CA ASN A 137 6.59 27.45 21.31
C ASN A 137 5.21 27.10 21.90
N TYR A 138 4.38 28.11 22.15
CA TYR A 138 3.14 28.00 22.93
C TYR A 138 2.04 28.96 22.45
N GLY A 139 2.14 29.49 21.22
CA GLY A 139 1.26 30.53 20.69
C GLY A 139 -0.19 30.12 20.62
N LYS A 140 -0.45 28.93 20.07
CA LYS A 140 -1.80 28.37 20.03
C LYS A 140 -2.19 27.80 21.39
N HIS A 141 -1.29 27.08 22.05
CA HIS A 141 -1.52 26.48 23.36
C HIS A 141 -1.96 27.50 24.42
N ASP A 142 -1.28 28.65 24.48
CA ASP A 142 -1.60 29.75 25.41
C ASP A 142 -2.59 30.75 24.81
N GLY A 143 -2.86 30.65 23.51
CA GLY A 143 -3.88 31.43 22.79
C GLY A 143 -3.48 32.85 22.38
N TYR A 144 -2.26 33.32 22.70
CA TYR A 144 -1.85 34.68 22.40
C TYR A 144 -1.76 34.95 20.89
N ILE A 145 -1.47 33.92 20.09
CA ILE A 145 -1.28 34.10 18.64
C ILE A 145 -2.57 34.52 17.95
N TRP A 146 -3.73 34.07 18.45
CA TRP A 146 -5.02 34.39 17.86
C TRP A 146 -5.31 35.89 17.89
N LYS A 147 -4.93 36.57 18.99
CA LYS A 147 -5.09 38.01 19.11
C LYS A 147 -4.28 38.76 18.06
N GLU A 148 -3.06 38.31 17.78
CA GLU A 148 -2.18 38.93 16.80
C GLU A 148 -2.70 38.75 15.38
N ILE A 149 -3.10 37.54 15.01
CA ILE A 149 -3.64 37.26 13.66
C ILE A 149 -4.96 37.99 13.44
N LEU A 150 -5.88 37.92 14.41
CA LEU A 150 -7.18 38.59 14.33
C LEU A 150 -7.06 40.11 14.32
N SER A 151 -5.91 40.70 14.67
CA SER A 151 -5.70 42.14 14.53
C SER A 151 -5.61 42.58 13.06
N ASN A 152 -5.10 41.71 12.18
CA ASN A 152 -4.86 41.99 10.76
C ASN A 152 -5.81 41.25 9.81
N PHE A 153 -6.28 40.05 10.20
CA PHE A 153 -7.07 39.16 9.34
C PHE A 153 -8.41 38.79 9.97
N SER A 154 -9.31 38.31 9.11
CA SER A 154 -10.49 37.54 9.52
C SER A 154 -10.21 36.06 9.25
N ILE A 155 -10.37 35.20 10.26
CA ILE A 155 -10.14 33.75 10.08
C ILE A 155 -11.48 33.09 9.78
N ARG A 156 -11.58 32.41 8.64
CA ARG A 156 -12.78 31.63 8.27
C ARG A 156 -12.83 30.32 9.04
N LYS A 157 -11.72 29.59 9.08
CA LYS A 157 -11.57 28.36 9.85
C LYS A 157 -10.12 28.11 10.27
N HIS A 158 -9.93 27.48 11.42
CA HIS A 158 -8.68 26.83 11.80
C HIS A 158 -8.79 25.30 11.71
N LEU A 159 -7.83 24.63 11.08
CA LEU A 159 -7.73 23.17 11.05
C LEU A 159 -6.51 22.73 11.87
N GLY A 160 -6.71 21.85 12.85
CA GLY A 160 -5.61 21.25 13.61
C GLY A 160 -6.00 19.92 14.24
N ASP A 161 -5.06 19.22 14.87
CA ASP A 161 -5.27 17.91 15.49
C ASP A 161 -5.49 18.01 17.01
N ASN A 162 -4.99 19.08 17.63
CA ASN A 162 -4.97 19.20 19.08
C ASN A 162 -6.26 19.84 19.61
N VAL A 163 -7.04 19.05 20.36
CA VAL A 163 -8.30 19.52 20.97
C VAL A 163 -8.11 20.78 21.82
N HIS A 164 -7.00 20.92 22.55
CA HIS A 164 -6.75 22.09 23.38
C HIS A 164 -6.27 23.29 22.55
N ALA A 165 -5.13 23.16 21.88
CA ALA A 165 -4.45 24.27 21.21
C ALA A 165 -5.17 24.75 19.95
N ASP A 166 -5.72 23.82 19.15
CA ASP A 166 -6.37 24.13 17.87
C ASP A 166 -7.90 24.22 18.01
N GLY A 167 -8.47 23.52 18.98
CA GLY A 167 -9.91 23.53 19.25
C GLY A 167 -10.34 24.57 20.27
N LEU A 168 -10.08 24.29 21.55
CA LEU A 168 -10.57 25.10 22.66
C LEU A 168 -10.03 26.54 22.60
N ARG A 169 -8.73 26.73 22.33
CA ARG A 169 -8.12 28.07 22.25
C ARG A 169 -8.59 28.88 21.06
N ALA A 170 -8.81 28.24 19.91
CA ALA A 170 -9.40 28.91 18.75
C ALA A 170 -10.85 29.33 19.06
N ALA A 171 -11.63 28.47 19.71
CA ALA A 171 -13.01 28.77 20.12
C ALA A 171 -13.08 29.95 21.11
N GLU A 172 -12.20 29.99 22.11
CA GLU A 172 -12.07 31.11 23.06
C GLU A 172 -11.81 32.45 22.35
N ALA A 173 -11.08 32.42 21.23
CA ALA A 173 -10.83 33.59 20.38
C ALA A 173 -11.96 33.90 19.37
N GLY A 174 -13.05 33.12 19.37
CA GLY A 174 -14.18 33.28 18.44
C GLY A 174 -13.91 32.78 17.02
N ILE A 175 -12.91 31.90 16.84
CA ILE A 175 -12.51 31.35 15.54
C ILE A 175 -13.24 30.01 15.31
N PRO A 176 -13.93 29.83 14.18
CA PRO A 176 -14.44 28.51 13.78
C PRO A 176 -13.27 27.53 13.60
N PHE A 177 -13.41 26.30 14.07
CA PHE A 177 -12.34 25.30 14.00
C PHE A 177 -12.85 23.93 13.55
N GLU A 178 -11.93 23.11 13.04
CA GLU A 178 -12.12 21.70 12.72
C GLU A 178 -10.97 20.91 13.35
N ILE A 179 -11.30 19.85 14.10
CA ILE A 179 -10.31 18.90 14.61
C ILE A 179 -10.20 17.75 13.62
N THR A 180 -8.99 17.54 13.09
CA THR A 180 -8.68 16.39 12.25
C THR A 180 -8.12 15.23 13.07
N THR A 181 -8.50 14.02 12.70
CA THR A 181 -7.92 12.78 13.24
C THR A 181 -7.22 11.98 12.15
N SER A 182 -7.01 12.57 10.97
CA SER A 182 -6.53 11.86 9.79
C SER A 182 -5.18 11.17 10.04
N SER A 183 -4.29 11.80 10.81
CA SER A 183 -2.98 11.26 11.20
C SER A 183 -3.04 10.05 12.14
N GLN A 184 -4.15 9.81 12.84
CA GLN A 184 -4.25 8.75 13.85
C GLN A 184 -4.20 7.36 13.20
N ILE A 185 -3.74 6.37 13.97
CA ILE A 185 -3.81 4.95 13.60
C ILE A 185 -5.29 4.55 13.51
N ASN A 186 -5.70 4.00 12.37
CA ASN A 186 -7.07 3.49 12.21
C ASN A 186 -7.21 2.03 12.69
N ALA A 187 -8.43 1.51 12.70
CA ALA A 187 -8.70 0.15 13.17
C ALA A 187 -7.96 -0.94 12.36
N PHE A 188 -7.77 -0.76 11.05
CA PHE A 188 -7.06 -1.73 10.20
C PHE A 188 -5.56 -1.75 10.51
N GLU A 189 -4.95 -0.58 10.65
CA GLU A 189 -3.54 -0.43 11.01
C GLU A 189 -3.28 -0.96 12.41
N LYS A 190 -4.17 -0.64 13.37
CA LYS A 190 -4.07 -1.07 14.76
C LYS A 190 -3.91 -2.58 14.90
N VAL A 191 -4.57 -3.37 14.05
CA VAL A 191 -4.41 -4.84 14.05
C VAL A 191 -2.95 -5.24 13.88
N PHE A 192 -2.20 -4.58 12.99
CA PHE A 192 -0.78 -4.87 12.80
C PHE A 192 0.07 -4.46 14.00
N PHE A 193 -0.22 -3.32 14.64
CA PHE A 193 0.46 -2.93 15.88
C PHE A 193 0.20 -3.93 17.01
N ASP A 194 -1.05 -4.35 17.20
CA ASP A 194 -1.47 -5.24 18.28
C ASP A 194 -0.83 -6.64 18.19
N ILE A 195 -0.57 -7.13 16.97
CA ILE A 195 0.11 -8.43 16.74
C ILE A 195 1.64 -8.30 16.63
N GLY A 196 2.20 -7.11 16.88
CA GLY A 196 3.64 -6.86 16.84
C GLY A 196 4.23 -6.66 15.44
N PHE A 197 3.41 -6.49 14.41
CA PHE A 197 3.82 -6.19 13.03
C PHE A 197 3.89 -4.68 12.78
N ARG A 198 4.60 -3.99 13.66
CA ARG A 198 4.69 -2.52 13.69
C ARG A 198 5.04 -1.91 12.34
N SER A 199 6.12 -2.38 11.72
CA SER A 199 6.61 -1.88 10.42
C SER A 199 5.56 -1.97 9.30
N LEU A 200 4.74 -3.02 9.30
CA LEU A 200 3.65 -3.15 8.32
C LEU A 200 2.48 -2.19 8.63
N GLY A 201 2.18 -1.98 9.91
CA GLY A 201 1.20 -0.98 10.34
C GLY A 201 1.61 0.44 9.96
N GLU A 202 2.88 0.79 10.18
CA GLU A 202 3.44 2.10 9.80
C GLU A 202 3.46 2.30 8.28
N LEU A 203 3.87 1.29 7.49
CA LEU A 203 3.83 1.36 6.02
C LEU A 203 2.40 1.60 5.51
N CYS A 204 1.42 0.81 5.99
CA CYS A 204 0.03 0.96 5.57
C CYS A 204 -0.53 2.34 5.96
N ARG A 205 -0.15 2.86 7.14
CA ARG A 205 -0.50 4.22 7.57
C ARG A 205 0.11 5.26 6.66
N GLU A 206 1.40 5.16 6.37
CA GLU A 206 2.10 6.10 5.49
C GLU A 206 1.47 6.13 4.09
N ALA A 207 1.22 4.96 3.48
CA ALA A 207 0.56 4.87 2.18
C ALA A 207 -0.87 5.46 2.21
N ARG A 208 -1.64 5.22 3.29
CA ARG A 208 -2.98 5.81 3.47
C ARG A 208 -2.92 7.33 3.56
N LEU A 209 -1.94 7.88 4.26
CA LEU A 209 -1.81 9.32 4.50
C LEU A 209 -1.29 10.05 3.26
N ALA A 210 -0.44 9.40 2.47
CA ALA A 210 0.05 9.93 1.21
C ALA A 210 -0.97 9.91 0.08
N THR A 211 -2.00 9.05 0.18
CA THR A 211 -3.10 8.98 -0.79
C THR A 211 -4.34 9.68 -0.27
N TRP A 212 -5.03 10.42 -1.13
CA TRP A 212 -6.35 10.95 -0.81
C TRP A 212 -7.18 11.16 -2.08
N ASN A 213 -8.47 10.84 -1.98
CA ASN A 213 -9.51 11.24 -2.92
C ASN A 213 -10.71 11.73 -2.12
N ASN A 214 -11.34 12.81 -2.59
CA ASN A 214 -12.51 13.42 -1.95
C ASN A 214 -13.80 12.62 -2.18
N MET A 215 -13.87 11.83 -3.26
CA MET A 215 -15.01 10.98 -3.56
C MET A 215 -14.96 9.71 -2.69
N ALA A 216 -16.00 9.47 -1.90
CA ALA A 216 -16.03 8.39 -0.92
C ALA A 216 -15.72 7.00 -1.52
N HIS A 217 -16.29 6.68 -2.68
CA HIS A 217 -16.06 5.38 -3.33
C HIS A 217 -14.63 5.22 -3.87
N GLU A 218 -13.99 6.31 -4.31
CA GLU A 218 -12.58 6.30 -4.70
C GLU A 218 -11.66 6.15 -3.50
N ARG A 219 -12.02 6.78 -2.37
CA ARG A 219 -11.30 6.60 -1.10
C ARG A 219 -11.43 5.17 -0.58
N ASP A 220 -12.60 4.56 -0.72
CA ASP A 220 -12.82 3.15 -0.41
C ASP A 220 -11.91 2.24 -1.24
N LEU A 221 -11.72 2.54 -2.54
CA LEU A 221 -10.78 1.79 -3.39
C LEU A 221 -9.33 1.92 -2.92
N GLN A 222 -8.88 3.14 -2.59
CA GLN A 222 -7.53 3.39 -2.07
C GLN A 222 -7.29 2.60 -0.77
N THR A 223 -8.19 2.75 0.20
CA THR A 223 -8.07 2.11 1.52
C THR A 223 -8.22 0.59 1.44
N THR A 224 -9.11 0.07 0.59
CA THR A 224 -9.22 -1.37 0.34
C THR A 224 -7.93 -1.94 -0.24
N GLN A 225 -7.31 -1.22 -1.17
CA GLN A 225 -6.03 -1.64 -1.72
C GLN A 225 -4.92 -1.64 -0.67
N ILE A 226 -4.83 -0.59 0.15
CA ILE A 226 -3.75 -0.39 1.13
C ILE A 226 -3.89 -1.30 2.36
N HIS A 227 -5.10 -1.42 2.92
CA HIS A 227 -5.33 -2.13 4.19
C HIS A 227 -5.76 -3.58 4.02
N MET A 228 -6.20 -3.99 2.84
CA MET A 228 -6.66 -5.37 2.59
C MET A 228 -5.84 -6.07 1.50
N ASN A 229 -5.91 -5.60 0.25
CA ASN A 229 -5.31 -6.32 -0.87
C ASN A 229 -3.77 -6.36 -0.76
N PHE A 230 -3.12 -5.22 -0.53
CA PHE A 230 -1.66 -5.18 -0.37
C PHE A 230 -1.16 -6.11 0.75
N PRO A 231 -1.69 -6.09 1.99
CA PRO A 231 -1.25 -7.03 3.02
C PRO A 231 -1.52 -8.49 2.67
N ILE A 232 -2.65 -8.81 1.99
CA ILE A 232 -2.91 -10.15 1.47
C ILE A 232 -1.78 -10.59 0.52
N LEU A 233 -1.41 -9.74 -0.45
CA LEU A 233 -0.31 -10.02 -1.39
C LEU A 233 1.05 -10.09 -0.68
N PHE A 234 1.30 -9.23 0.31
CA PHE A 234 2.53 -9.18 1.09
C PHE A 234 2.77 -10.50 1.85
N PHE A 235 1.78 -10.95 2.63
CA PHE A 235 1.89 -12.22 3.36
C PHE A 235 1.96 -13.43 2.41
N SER A 236 1.19 -13.39 1.32
CA SER A 236 1.23 -14.43 0.30
C SER A 236 2.60 -14.52 -0.39
N SER A 237 3.30 -13.39 -0.53
CA SER A 237 4.66 -13.33 -1.06
C SER A 237 5.68 -14.01 -0.15
N ILE A 238 5.54 -13.86 1.17
CA ILE A 238 6.39 -14.57 2.15
C ILE A 238 6.18 -16.08 2.04
N ILE A 239 4.93 -16.53 1.95
CA ILE A 239 4.59 -17.95 1.80
C ILE A 239 5.15 -18.50 0.48
N LEU A 240 4.95 -17.77 -0.63
CA LEU A 240 5.45 -18.14 -1.95
C LEU A 240 6.98 -18.24 -1.97
N CYS A 241 7.70 -17.27 -1.41
CA CYS A 241 9.16 -17.28 -1.33
C CYS A 241 9.66 -18.53 -0.58
N ARG A 242 9.08 -18.81 0.60
CA ARG A 242 9.42 -20.01 1.39
C ARG A 242 9.15 -21.31 0.63
N LEU A 243 8.01 -21.40 -0.04
CA LEU A 243 7.65 -22.57 -0.84
C LEU A 243 8.60 -22.76 -2.02
N CYS A 244 8.94 -21.70 -2.75
CA CYS A 244 9.89 -21.76 -3.85
C CYS A 244 11.28 -22.20 -3.37
N ARG A 245 11.78 -21.66 -2.25
CA ARG A 245 13.05 -22.11 -1.63
C ARG A 245 13.00 -23.60 -1.26
N GLN A 246 11.92 -24.03 -0.60
CA GLN A 246 11.74 -25.42 -0.19
C GLN A 246 11.73 -26.39 -1.39
N LEU A 247 11.11 -25.98 -2.49
CA LEU A 247 10.98 -26.79 -3.70
C LEU A 247 12.16 -26.61 -4.68
N GLY A 248 13.16 -25.77 -4.35
CA GLY A 248 14.30 -25.49 -5.21
C GLY A 248 13.91 -24.81 -6.53
N LYS A 249 12.86 -24.00 -6.53
CA LYS A 249 12.40 -23.27 -7.72
C LYS A 249 13.23 -22.01 -7.93
N THR A 250 13.57 -21.71 -9.18
CA THR A 250 14.35 -20.51 -9.55
C THR A 250 13.53 -19.50 -10.36
N ARG A 251 12.37 -19.92 -10.88
CA ARG A 251 11.49 -19.11 -11.71
C ARG A 251 10.06 -19.11 -11.17
N ILE A 252 9.42 -17.95 -11.20
CA ILE A 252 8.02 -17.77 -10.79
C ILE A 252 7.23 -17.16 -11.94
N LEU A 253 6.18 -17.84 -12.37
CA LEU A 253 5.31 -17.46 -13.47
C LEU A 253 4.00 -16.91 -12.91
N PHE A 254 3.90 -15.59 -12.79
CA PHE A 254 2.69 -14.92 -12.31
C PHE A 254 1.67 -14.83 -13.45
N SER A 255 0.51 -15.45 -13.27
CA SER A 255 -0.57 -15.46 -14.26
C SER A 255 -1.04 -14.04 -14.61
N SER A 256 -1.16 -13.71 -15.90
CA SER A 256 -1.54 -12.37 -16.32
C SER A 256 -2.92 -11.94 -15.84
N ARG A 257 -3.12 -10.62 -15.72
CA ARG A 257 -4.23 -9.95 -15.03
C ARG A 257 -4.10 -10.02 -13.53
N ASP A 258 -4.60 -11.09 -12.95
CA ASP A 258 -4.87 -11.17 -11.53
C ASP A 258 -3.58 -11.14 -10.69
N CYS A 259 -2.46 -11.66 -11.21
CA CYS A 259 -1.19 -11.64 -10.49
C CYS A 259 -0.24 -10.50 -10.88
N TRP A 260 -0.67 -9.50 -11.65
CA TRP A 260 0.19 -8.35 -11.97
C TRP A 260 0.64 -7.62 -10.69
N ALA A 261 -0.32 -7.29 -9.81
CA ALA A 261 -0.04 -6.64 -8.54
C ALA A 261 0.81 -7.53 -7.63
N TRP A 262 0.51 -8.83 -7.56
CA TRP A 262 1.28 -9.78 -6.75
C TRP A 262 2.73 -9.88 -7.21
N LYS A 263 2.99 -9.93 -8.53
CA LYS A 263 4.34 -9.94 -9.08
C LYS A 263 5.15 -8.75 -8.57
N ILE A 264 4.57 -7.54 -8.63
CA ILE A 264 5.27 -6.31 -8.23
C ILE A 264 5.54 -6.29 -6.73
N VAL A 265 4.56 -6.68 -5.90
CA VAL A 265 4.76 -6.81 -4.45
C VAL A 265 5.88 -7.81 -4.15
N PHE A 266 5.86 -8.97 -4.79
CA PHE A 266 6.86 -10.02 -4.59
C PHE A 266 8.27 -9.54 -4.95
N GLU A 267 8.45 -8.95 -6.14
CA GLU A 267 9.75 -8.43 -6.59
C GLU A 267 10.28 -7.31 -5.70
N SER A 268 9.40 -6.52 -5.10
CA SER A 268 9.77 -5.45 -4.18
C SER A 268 10.24 -5.99 -2.82
N MET A 269 9.73 -7.15 -2.40
CA MET A 269 10.12 -7.80 -1.14
C MET A 269 11.36 -8.70 -1.30
N PHE A 270 11.53 -9.33 -2.46
CA PHE A 270 12.58 -10.32 -2.72
C PHE A 270 13.34 -9.98 -4.02
N PRO A 271 13.97 -8.80 -4.10
CA PRO A 271 14.60 -8.34 -5.33
C PRO A 271 15.73 -9.28 -5.76
N ASN A 272 15.73 -9.67 -7.04
CA ASN A 272 16.73 -10.53 -7.67
C ASN A 272 16.85 -11.96 -7.10
N GLU A 273 15.90 -12.41 -6.28
CA GLU A 273 15.96 -13.77 -5.71
C GLU A 273 15.47 -14.85 -6.68
N PHE A 274 14.46 -14.53 -7.49
CA PHE A 274 13.87 -15.43 -8.49
C PHE A 274 13.72 -14.72 -9.84
N GLU A 275 13.71 -15.50 -10.93
CA GLU A 275 13.26 -14.99 -12.23
C GLU A 275 11.72 -14.88 -12.22
N CYS A 276 11.20 -13.67 -11.99
CA CYS A 276 9.76 -13.40 -11.96
C CYS A 276 9.24 -13.02 -13.35
N ILE A 277 8.39 -13.86 -13.94
CA ILE A 277 7.87 -13.70 -15.29
C ILE A 277 6.38 -13.40 -15.25
N TYR A 278 5.96 -12.39 -16.01
CA TYR A 278 4.55 -12.13 -16.28
C TYR A 278 4.04 -13.11 -17.33
N TYR A 279 3.40 -14.19 -16.88
CA TYR A 279 2.94 -15.27 -17.74
C TYR A 279 1.59 -14.93 -18.36
N TYR A 280 1.61 -14.44 -19.60
CA TYR A 280 0.39 -14.27 -20.41
C TYR A 280 -0.40 -15.58 -20.46
N THR A 281 -1.52 -15.64 -19.76
CA THR A 281 -2.37 -16.82 -19.68
C THR A 281 -3.82 -16.44 -19.46
N SER A 282 -4.73 -17.31 -19.91
CA SER A 282 -6.15 -17.23 -19.57
C SER A 282 -6.76 -18.62 -19.60
N ARG A 283 -7.94 -18.78 -19.01
CA ARG A 283 -8.72 -20.02 -19.14
C ARG A 283 -8.97 -20.34 -20.61
N TYR A 284 -9.32 -19.32 -21.41
CA TYR A 284 -9.56 -19.45 -22.85
C TYR A 284 -8.33 -19.93 -23.61
N ALA A 285 -7.17 -19.28 -23.46
CA ALA A 285 -5.95 -19.63 -24.19
C ALA A 285 -5.47 -21.06 -23.88
N LYS A 286 -5.61 -21.49 -22.62
CA LYS A 286 -5.27 -22.85 -22.20
C LYS A 286 -6.18 -23.92 -22.80
N ILE A 287 -7.44 -23.59 -23.12
CA ILE A 287 -8.42 -24.54 -23.66
C ILE A 287 -8.46 -24.52 -25.18
N SER A 288 -8.34 -23.34 -25.80
CA SER A 288 -8.16 -23.22 -27.25
C SER A 288 -6.86 -23.89 -27.70
N ASN A 289 -5.83 -23.83 -26.85
CA ASN A 289 -4.62 -24.63 -26.92
C ASN A 289 -3.96 -24.58 -28.31
N SER A 290 -3.84 -23.39 -28.89
CA SER A 290 -3.19 -23.20 -30.20
C SER A 290 -1.73 -23.67 -30.16
N ASP A 291 -1.17 -24.10 -31.30
CA ASP A 291 0.24 -24.52 -31.38
C ASP A 291 1.20 -23.42 -30.92
N SER A 292 0.88 -22.15 -31.22
CA SER A 292 1.67 -21.01 -30.80
C SER A 292 1.60 -20.79 -29.28
N TYR A 293 0.42 -20.96 -28.67
CA TYR A 293 0.27 -20.86 -27.22
C TYR A 293 0.90 -22.04 -26.47
N GLN A 294 0.84 -23.25 -27.03
CA GLN A 294 1.56 -24.42 -26.51
C GLN A 294 3.06 -24.18 -26.52
N LYS A 295 3.63 -23.77 -27.67
CA LYS A 295 5.06 -23.43 -27.80
C LYS A 295 5.48 -22.36 -26.79
N TYR A 296 4.67 -21.32 -26.61
CA TYR A 296 4.92 -20.28 -25.62
C TYR A 296 4.91 -20.82 -24.18
N SER A 297 3.88 -21.57 -23.80
CA SER A 297 3.74 -22.11 -22.45
C SER A 297 4.86 -23.10 -22.12
N SER A 298 5.24 -23.97 -23.06
CA SER A 298 6.33 -24.93 -22.89
C SER A 298 7.72 -24.28 -22.80
N ARG A 299 7.91 -23.06 -23.35
CA ARG A 299 9.16 -22.30 -23.14
C ARG A 299 9.29 -21.77 -21.70
N LEU A 300 8.18 -21.49 -21.04
CA LEU A 300 8.16 -20.86 -19.72
C LEU A 300 8.01 -21.86 -18.57
N ILE A 301 7.10 -22.83 -18.73
CA ILE A 301 6.77 -23.85 -17.73
C ILE A 301 7.78 -24.98 -17.84
N THR A 302 8.69 -25.02 -16.88
CA THR A 302 9.76 -26.00 -16.73
C THR A 302 9.71 -26.59 -15.32
N ASP A 303 10.48 -27.64 -15.03
CA ASP A 303 10.57 -28.20 -13.67
C ASP A 303 11.14 -27.21 -12.64
N GLN A 304 11.81 -26.14 -13.10
CA GLN A 304 12.32 -25.06 -12.26
C GLN A 304 11.29 -23.95 -12.00
N SER A 305 10.14 -24.01 -12.68
CA SER A 305 9.10 -22.99 -12.61
C SER A 305 8.08 -23.30 -11.50
N MET A 306 7.61 -22.24 -10.83
CA MET A 306 6.40 -22.22 -10.02
C MET A 306 5.34 -21.37 -10.74
N VAL A 307 4.19 -21.95 -11.09
CA VAL A 307 3.06 -21.15 -11.62
C VAL A 307 2.28 -20.57 -10.45
N VAL A 308 1.94 -19.29 -10.52
CA VAL A 308 1.21 -18.58 -9.46
C VAL A 308 -0.05 -17.96 -10.04
N ASP A 309 -1.14 -18.09 -9.30
CA ASP A 309 -2.45 -17.54 -9.66
C ASP A 309 -3.23 -17.16 -8.40
N LEU A 310 -4.11 -16.15 -8.46
CA LEU A 310 -4.89 -15.73 -7.29
C LEU A 310 -5.94 -16.79 -6.96
N CYS A 311 -6.84 -17.03 -7.90
CA CYS A 311 -8.01 -17.88 -7.68
C CYS A 311 -8.12 -18.90 -8.81
N GLY A 312 -8.24 -20.19 -8.49
CA GLY A 312 -8.40 -21.15 -9.57
C GLY A 312 -8.71 -22.59 -9.18
N SER A 313 -9.41 -23.26 -10.10
CA SER A 313 -9.73 -24.67 -9.97
C SER A 313 -8.61 -25.60 -10.46
N GLY A 314 -7.59 -25.08 -11.14
CA GLY A 314 -6.54 -25.89 -11.77
C GLY A 314 -6.95 -26.56 -13.08
N TRP A 315 -8.26 -26.67 -13.36
CA TRP A 315 -8.79 -27.46 -14.48
C TRP A 315 -8.19 -27.08 -15.84
N SER A 316 -8.21 -25.80 -16.21
CA SER A 316 -7.65 -25.38 -17.51
C SER A 316 -6.15 -25.60 -17.63
N LEU A 317 -5.41 -25.62 -16.51
CA LEU A 317 -3.97 -25.88 -16.54
C LEU A 317 -3.67 -27.37 -16.73
N GLU A 318 -4.45 -28.25 -16.11
CA GLU A 318 -4.38 -29.70 -16.35
C GLU A 318 -4.71 -30.08 -17.80
N LYS A 319 -5.47 -29.25 -18.52
CA LYS A 319 -5.76 -29.50 -19.94
C LYS A 319 -4.58 -29.20 -20.86
N ILE A 320 -3.75 -28.22 -20.51
CA ILE A 320 -2.55 -27.90 -21.30
C ILE A 320 -1.31 -28.66 -20.81
N SER A 321 -1.30 -29.22 -19.60
CA SER A 321 -0.14 -29.90 -19.03
C SER A 321 0.35 -31.10 -19.84
N ASP A 322 -0.55 -31.77 -20.57
CA ASP A 322 -0.18 -32.88 -21.46
C ASP A 322 0.70 -32.41 -22.63
N ASN A 323 0.61 -31.14 -23.04
CA ASN A 323 1.40 -30.53 -24.11
C ASN A 323 2.65 -29.79 -23.59
N ILE A 324 2.86 -29.78 -22.28
CA ILE A 324 4.01 -29.15 -21.63
C ILE A 324 5.09 -30.21 -21.40
N GLN A 325 6.33 -29.85 -21.73
CA GLN A 325 7.49 -30.75 -21.64
C GLN A 325 7.93 -31.05 -20.20
N ALA A 326 7.65 -30.16 -19.25
CA ALA A 326 7.97 -30.37 -17.84
C ALA A 326 7.41 -31.69 -17.31
N ASP A 327 8.22 -32.40 -16.52
CA ASP A 327 7.82 -33.62 -15.84
C ASP A 327 6.81 -33.31 -14.74
N LYS A 328 7.00 -32.16 -14.07
CA LYS A 328 6.14 -31.72 -12.99
C LYS A 328 5.89 -30.22 -13.03
N ILE A 329 4.62 -29.85 -12.93
CA ILE A 329 4.16 -28.46 -12.89
C ILE A 329 3.71 -28.18 -11.46
N ASP A 330 4.51 -27.41 -10.71
CA ASP A 330 4.14 -26.94 -9.37
C ASP A 330 3.36 -25.62 -9.50
N ILE A 331 2.21 -25.54 -8.83
CA ILE A 331 1.29 -24.39 -8.89
C ILE A 331 0.87 -23.94 -7.50
N LEU A 332 1.02 -22.67 -7.20
CA LEU A 332 0.46 -22.05 -6.00
C LEU A 332 -0.77 -21.23 -6.36
N TYR A 333 -1.90 -21.58 -5.73
CA TYR A 333 -3.08 -20.72 -5.68
C TYR A 333 -3.12 -19.94 -4.37
N MET A 334 -3.48 -18.66 -4.40
CA MET A 334 -3.89 -17.99 -3.16
C MET A 334 -5.17 -18.64 -2.63
N HIS A 335 -6.16 -18.83 -3.48
CA HIS A 335 -7.42 -19.50 -3.15
C HIS A 335 -7.72 -20.62 -4.14
N LYS A 336 -7.69 -21.86 -3.66
CA LYS A 336 -8.01 -23.03 -4.47
C LYS A 336 -9.52 -23.23 -4.56
N MET A 337 -10.07 -23.08 -5.76
CA MET A 337 -11.50 -23.24 -6.01
C MET A 337 -11.87 -24.69 -6.36
N PRO A 338 -13.12 -25.11 -6.08
CA PRO A 338 -13.62 -26.42 -6.50
C PRO A 338 -13.77 -26.50 -8.02
N LYS A 339 -13.87 -27.73 -8.54
CA LYS A 339 -14.29 -28.01 -9.92
C LYS A 339 -15.80 -28.26 -9.91
N ASP A 340 -16.57 -27.18 -9.84
CA ASP A 340 -18.02 -27.20 -9.61
C ASP A 340 -18.87 -27.17 -10.89
N ARG A 341 -18.24 -27.02 -12.06
CA ARG A 341 -18.94 -27.02 -13.35
C ARG A 341 -18.89 -28.39 -14.02
N LYS A 342 -20.00 -28.80 -14.65
CA LYS A 342 -20.12 -30.08 -15.36
C LYS A 342 -19.02 -30.33 -16.40
N TYR A 343 -18.60 -29.30 -17.15
CA TYR A 343 -17.53 -29.45 -18.14
C TYR A 343 -16.13 -29.61 -17.52
N MET A 344 -15.99 -29.40 -16.21
CA MET A 344 -14.74 -29.61 -15.48
C MET A 344 -14.58 -31.06 -14.97
N GLU A 345 -15.55 -31.93 -15.26
CA GLU A 345 -15.46 -33.36 -14.95
C GLU A 345 -14.34 -34.03 -15.78
N GLY A 346 -13.55 -34.89 -15.14
CA GLY A 346 -12.45 -35.61 -15.79
C GLY A 346 -11.32 -35.99 -14.84
N LYS A 347 -10.38 -36.80 -15.35
CA LYS A 347 -9.19 -37.21 -14.60
C LYS A 347 -8.26 -36.01 -14.37
N ASN A 348 -7.77 -35.84 -13.14
CA ASN A 348 -6.73 -34.86 -12.83
C ASN A 348 -5.43 -35.26 -13.56
N SER A 349 -4.65 -34.27 -14.02
CA SER A 349 -3.35 -34.55 -14.62
C SER A 349 -2.35 -34.92 -13.53
N ASP A 350 -1.66 -36.05 -13.71
CA ASP A 350 -0.63 -36.53 -12.77
C ASP A 350 0.62 -35.61 -12.77
N LYS A 351 0.75 -34.72 -13.76
CA LYS A 351 1.83 -33.71 -13.86
C LYS A 351 1.63 -32.49 -12.96
N CYS A 352 0.40 -32.14 -12.63
CA CYS A 352 0.08 -30.91 -11.90
C CYS A 352 0.08 -31.14 -10.39
N LYS A 353 0.96 -30.46 -9.67
CA LYS A 353 0.95 -30.43 -8.19
C LYS A 353 0.48 -29.08 -7.69
N PHE A 354 -0.67 -29.07 -7.02
CA PHE A 354 -1.29 -27.88 -6.47
C PHE A 354 -0.91 -27.65 -5.01
N TYR A 355 -0.53 -26.42 -4.71
CA TYR A 355 -0.39 -25.86 -3.37
C TYR A 355 -1.42 -24.73 -3.23
N CYS A 356 -1.85 -24.48 -2.01
CA CYS A 356 -2.76 -23.37 -1.74
C CYS A 356 -2.48 -22.71 -0.40
N ILE A 357 -2.75 -21.42 -0.33
CA ILE A 357 -2.76 -20.65 0.93
C ILE A 357 -4.11 -20.83 1.62
N ILE A 358 -5.19 -20.67 0.85
CA ILE A 358 -6.58 -20.79 1.31
C ILE A 358 -7.20 -22.01 0.64
N GLU A 359 -7.64 -22.95 1.49
CA GLU A 359 -8.39 -24.13 1.10
C GLU A 359 -9.89 -23.84 0.96
N ASN A 360 -10.56 -24.74 0.24
CA ASN A 360 -11.94 -24.65 -0.22
C ASN A 360 -12.96 -24.51 0.93
N GLU A 361 -13.33 -23.28 1.29
CA GLU A 361 -14.45 -22.95 2.18
C GLU A 361 -15.48 -22.08 1.43
N ASN A 362 -16.28 -22.72 0.57
CA ASN A 362 -17.16 -22.09 -0.44
C ASN A 362 -18.08 -20.96 0.05
N GLU A 363 -18.48 -20.91 1.31
CA GLU A 363 -19.47 -19.93 1.79
C GLU A 363 -18.85 -18.64 2.35
N LYS A 364 -17.55 -18.61 2.66
CA LYS A 364 -16.94 -17.48 3.41
C LYS A 364 -16.22 -16.46 2.53
N TYR A 365 -15.79 -16.85 1.33
CA TYR A 365 -14.91 -16.04 0.49
C TYR A 365 -15.52 -15.80 -0.88
N ARG A 366 -15.50 -14.53 -1.32
CA ARG A 366 -15.94 -14.10 -2.65
C ARG A 366 -14.71 -13.86 -3.52
N ASN A 367 -14.29 -14.87 -4.29
CA ASN A 367 -13.07 -14.82 -5.12
C ASN A 367 -13.04 -13.66 -6.10
N HIS A 368 -14.19 -13.30 -6.66
CA HIS A 368 -14.28 -12.16 -7.57
C HIS A 368 -13.88 -10.84 -6.95
N LEU A 369 -14.03 -10.64 -5.63
CA LEU A 369 -13.61 -9.39 -4.98
C LEU A 369 -12.09 -9.29 -4.83
N LEU A 370 -11.42 -10.43 -4.66
CA LEU A 370 -9.96 -10.48 -4.70
C LEU A 370 -9.45 -10.28 -6.14
N GLU A 371 -10.11 -10.84 -7.14
CA GLU A 371 -9.80 -10.62 -8.55
C GLU A 371 -10.01 -9.15 -8.95
N ILE A 372 -11.13 -8.53 -8.57
CA ILE A 372 -11.45 -7.12 -8.81
C ILE A 372 -10.40 -6.19 -8.20
N ALA A 373 -9.95 -6.47 -6.96
CA ALA A 373 -8.89 -5.68 -6.32
C ALA A 373 -7.53 -5.76 -7.03
N ASN A 374 -7.38 -6.66 -8.00
CA ASN A 374 -6.15 -6.86 -8.78
C ASN A 374 -6.36 -6.67 -10.29
N TYR A 375 -7.43 -5.97 -10.69
CA TYR A 375 -7.65 -5.63 -12.08
C TYR A 375 -6.53 -4.78 -12.67
N ILE A 376 -6.33 -4.95 -13.98
CA ILE A 376 -5.39 -4.18 -14.79
C ILE A 376 -6.06 -3.65 -16.05
N ASP A 377 -5.30 -2.95 -16.88
CA ASP A 377 -5.70 -2.13 -18.03
C ASP A 377 -5.59 -2.84 -19.40
N HIS A 378 -5.45 -4.17 -19.41
CA HIS A 378 -5.55 -4.96 -20.65
C HIS A 378 -6.58 -6.08 -20.51
N GLY A 379 -7.19 -6.45 -21.64
CA GLY A 379 -8.19 -7.52 -21.71
C GLY A 379 -7.62 -8.91 -21.44
N MET A 380 -8.51 -9.92 -21.43
CA MET A 380 -8.12 -11.32 -21.32
C MET A 380 -7.23 -11.76 -22.49
N LEU A 381 -6.21 -12.58 -22.22
CA LEU A 381 -5.43 -13.20 -23.29
C LEU A 381 -6.32 -14.10 -24.16
N LYS A 382 -6.27 -13.88 -25.47
CA LYS A 382 -6.89 -14.73 -26.49
C LYS A 382 -5.93 -15.80 -27.01
N ASP A 383 -4.73 -15.37 -27.41
CA ASP A 383 -3.70 -16.24 -28.00
C ASP A 383 -2.32 -15.56 -27.91
N ILE A 384 -1.25 -16.29 -28.22
CA ILE A 384 0.09 -15.76 -28.46
C ILE A 384 0.45 -15.99 -29.92
N LYS A 385 1.05 -15.01 -30.60
CA LYS A 385 1.73 -15.20 -31.89
C LYS A 385 3.21 -14.90 -31.76
N PHE A 386 4.01 -15.42 -32.68
CA PHE A 386 5.44 -15.15 -32.71
C PHE A 386 5.79 -14.26 -33.89
N VAL A 387 6.56 -13.21 -33.63
CA VAL A 387 7.20 -12.37 -34.65
C VAL A 387 8.70 -12.38 -34.34
N ASN A 388 9.53 -12.89 -35.26
CA ASN A 388 10.97 -13.08 -35.03
C ASN A 388 11.29 -13.81 -33.71
N ASP A 389 10.58 -14.91 -33.44
CA ASP A 389 10.66 -15.70 -32.20
C ASP A 389 10.28 -15.00 -30.88
N ILE A 390 9.84 -13.74 -30.94
CA ILE A 390 9.32 -12.98 -29.80
C ILE A 390 7.82 -13.27 -29.63
N PRO A 391 7.36 -13.67 -28.43
CA PRO A 391 5.94 -13.86 -28.17
C PRO A 391 5.20 -12.51 -28.10
N CYS A 392 4.17 -12.36 -28.93
CA CYS A 392 3.28 -11.20 -29.00
C CYS A 392 1.88 -11.61 -28.52
N PRO A 393 1.42 -11.09 -27.37
CA PRO A 393 0.09 -11.43 -26.87
C PRO A 393 -1.01 -10.76 -27.69
N ILE A 394 -2.07 -11.54 -27.95
CA ILE A 394 -3.31 -11.07 -28.56
C ILE A 394 -4.36 -11.07 -27.46
N PHE A 395 -4.92 -9.91 -27.17
CA PHE A 395 -5.98 -9.75 -26.17
C PHE A 395 -7.36 -9.68 -26.82
N PHE A 396 -8.38 -10.07 -26.07
CA PHE A 396 -9.74 -9.61 -26.36
C PHE A 396 -9.82 -8.09 -26.14
N SER A 397 -10.68 -7.42 -26.89
CA SER A 397 -10.96 -6.00 -26.67
C SER A 397 -11.45 -5.79 -25.24
N ASP A 398 -10.94 -4.75 -24.60
CA ASP A 398 -11.43 -4.33 -23.29
C ASP A 398 -12.78 -3.63 -23.45
N THR A 399 -13.77 -4.04 -22.66
CA THR A 399 -15.14 -3.51 -22.73
C THR A 399 -15.50 -2.70 -21.50
N ARG A 400 -14.55 -2.46 -20.59
CA ARG A 400 -14.77 -1.67 -19.38
C ARG A 400 -14.91 -0.18 -19.70
N SER A 401 -15.73 0.50 -18.91
CA SER A 401 -15.99 1.93 -19.03
C SER A 401 -14.80 2.79 -18.61
N GLU A 402 -14.78 4.07 -19.00
CA GLU A 402 -13.78 5.04 -18.55
C GLU A 402 -13.71 5.14 -17.02
N ASN A 403 -14.85 5.06 -16.33
CA ASN A 403 -14.91 5.07 -14.87
C ASN A 403 -14.22 3.85 -14.25
N GLU A 404 -14.41 2.65 -14.81
CA GLU A 404 -13.72 1.47 -14.30
C GLU A 404 -12.22 1.53 -14.54
N MET A 405 -11.79 2.09 -15.68
CA MET A 405 -10.38 2.32 -15.97
C MET A 405 -9.77 3.32 -14.98
N LEU A 406 -10.51 4.38 -14.62
CA LEU A 406 -10.12 5.30 -13.55
C LEU A 406 -10.00 4.58 -12.20
N TYR A 407 -10.96 3.74 -11.84
CA TYR A 407 -10.92 3.00 -10.58
C TYR A 407 -9.73 2.02 -10.50
N ILE A 408 -9.39 1.37 -11.62
CA ILE A 408 -8.18 0.54 -11.73
C ILE A 408 -6.92 1.37 -11.52
N ASP A 409 -6.84 2.56 -12.13
CA ASP A 409 -5.71 3.48 -11.94
C ASP A 409 -5.59 3.94 -10.47
N ILE A 410 -6.71 4.23 -9.80
CA ILE A 410 -6.73 4.60 -8.38
C ILE A 410 -6.16 3.46 -7.51
N GLN A 411 -6.56 2.21 -7.75
CA GLN A 411 -6.02 1.06 -7.02
C GLN A 411 -4.53 0.84 -7.34
N LYS A 412 -4.12 0.94 -8.61
CA LYS A 412 -2.70 0.84 -9.01
C LYS A 412 -1.84 1.89 -8.31
N LYS A 413 -2.29 3.14 -8.27
CA LYS A 413 -1.61 4.23 -7.55
C LYS A 413 -1.52 3.93 -6.06
N ALA A 414 -2.61 3.51 -5.42
CA ALA A 414 -2.60 3.16 -4.00
C ALA A 414 -1.64 1.99 -3.69
N LEU A 415 -1.58 0.98 -4.57
CA LEU A 415 -0.61 -0.12 -4.44
C LEU A 415 0.84 0.38 -4.61
N ASN A 416 1.10 1.26 -5.58
CA ASN A 416 2.41 1.84 -5.80
C ASN A 416 2.90 2.65 -4.59
N GLU A 417 2.00 3.34 -3.88
CA GLU A 417 2.33 4.03 -2.64
C GLU A 417 2.76 3.04 -1.54
N CYS A 418 2.18 1.85 -1.46
CA CYS A 418 2.68 0.80 -0.56
C CYS A 418 4.07 0.31 -1.00
N ILE A 419 4.24 0.01 -2.29
CA ILE A 419 5.48 -0.56 -2.85
C ILE A 419 6.67 0.39 -2.67
N SER A 420 6.50 1.67 -3.00
CA SER A 420 7.57 2.68 -2.93
C SER A 420 8.07 2.89 -1.50
N ARG A 421 7.30 2.46 -0.49
CA ARG A 421 7.61 2.59 0.93
C ARG A 421 8.16 1.32 1.56
N ILE A 422 8.15 0.18 0.88
CA ILE A 422 8.72 -1.07 1.44
C ILE A 422 10.16 -0.85 1.92
N GLY A 423 10.98 -0.12 1.15
CA GLY A 423 12.36 0.16 1.50
C GLY A 423 12.57 1.05 2.74
N ASN A 424 11.52 1.71 3.22
CA ASN A 424 11.58 2.60 4.40
C ASN A 424 11.52 1.86 5.73
N TYR A 425 11.23 0.55 5.71
CA TYR A 425 10.86 -0.23 6.89
C TYR A 425 11.64 -1.55 6.99
N ASP A 426 11.92 -1.97 8.22
CA ASP A 426 12.49 -3.28 8.52
C ASP A 426 11.39 -4.30 8.82
N PHE A 427 11.27 -5.33 7.99
CA PHE A 427 10.26 -6.39 8.14
C PHE A 427 10.79 -7.65 8.84
N SER A 428 11.99 -7.62 9.43
CA SER A 428 12.60 -8.78 10.11
C SER A 428 11.66 -9.41 11.15
N ASP A 429 10.96 -8.59 11.93
CA ASP A 429 9.97 -9.05 12.91
C ASP A 429 8.73 -9.68 12.26
N VAL A 430 8.36 -9.27 11.04
CA VAL A 430 7.23 -9.86 10.32
C VAL A 430 7.63 -11.20 9.73
N VAL A 431 8.75 -11.26 9.01
CA VAL A 431 9.18 -12.43 8.21
C VAL A 431 9.68 -13.63 9.02
N ARG A 432 9.90 -13.49 10.33
CA ARG A 432 10.36 -14.58 11.21
C ARG A 432 9.26 -15.53 11.68
N HIS A 433 7.99 -15.16 11.50
CA HIS A 433 6.84 -15.91 12.01
C HIS A 433 6.46 -17.10 11.13
N ASP A 434 5.71 -18.06 11.68
CA ASP A 434 5.25 -19.24 10.93
C ASP A 434 4.19 -18.91 9.88
N ASN A 435 4.15 -19.72 8.81
CA ASN A 435 3.16 -19.56 7.73
C ASN A 435 1.71 -19.63 8.23
N SER A 436 1.44 -20.35 9.32
CA SER A 436 0.08 -20.45 9.90
C SER A 436 -0.47 -19.10 10.35
N ILE A 437 0.38 -18.21 10.88
CA ILE A 437 0.00 -16.85 11.28
C ILE A 437 -0.37 -16.04 10.03
N TYR A 438 0.44 -16.11 8.98
CA TYR A 438 0.18 -15.41 7.72
C TYR A 438 -1.12 -15.89 7.07
N VAL A 439 -1.37 -17.19 7.04
CA VAL A 439 -2.63 -17.76 6.52
C VAL A 439 -3.83 -17.24 7.29
N GLN A 440 -3.78 -17.20 8.63
CA GLN A 440 -4.87 -16.65 9.46
C GLN A 440 -5.15 -15.17 9.15
N ILE A 441 -4.09 -14.37 9.02
CA ILE A 441 -4.23 -12.94 8.67
C ILE A 441 -4.84 -12.79 7.27
N ILE A 442 -4.34 -13.54 6.28
CA ILE A 442 -4.90 -13.55 4.92
C ILE A 442 -6.38 -13.93 4.97
N GLN A 443 -6.77 -14.95 5.73
CA GLN A 443 -8.17 -15.36 5.89
C GLN A 443 -9.05 -14.23 6.46
N ILE A 444 -8.58 -13.52 7.49
CA ILE A 444 -9.32 -12.40 8.11
C ILE A 444 -9.48 -11.25 7.13
N LEU A 445 -8.40 -10.84 6.48
CA LEU A 445 -8.40 -9.73 5.52
C LEU A 445 -9.25 -10.08 4.30
N TYR A 446 -9.12 -11.28 3.78
CA TYR A 446 -9.85 -11.74 2.61
C TYR A 446 -11.35 -11.91 2.90
N ARG A 447 -11.72 -12.35 4.11
CA ARG A 447 -13.13 -12.37 4.54
C ARG A 447 -13.69 -10.95 4.64
N THR A 448 -12.90 -10.01 5.16
CA THR A 448 -13.30 -8.60 5.24
C THR A 448 -13.49 -8.01 3.84
N LEU A 449 -12.53 -8.25 2.93
CA LEU A 449 -12.63 -7.86 1.53
C LEU A 449 -13.86 -8.47 0.85
N SER A 450 -14.16 -9.74 1.14
CA SER A 450 -15.33 -10.45 0.60
C SER A 450 -16.68 -9.83 1.02
N ASN A 451 -16.69 -9.07 2.12
CA ASN A 451 -17.87 -8.35 2.61
C ASN A 451 -17.90 -6.88 2.19
N ASN A 452 -16.92 -6.40 1.41
CA ASN A 452 -16.87 -5.02 0.95
C ASN A 452 -17.83 -4.79 -0.22
N VAL A 453 -19.05 -4.33 0.11
CA VAL A 453 -20.14 -4.10 -0.86
C VAL A 453 -19.87 -2.87 -1.74
N SER A 454 -19.13 -1.86 -1.26
CA SER A 454 -18.90 -0.64 -2.04
C SER A 454 -18.04 -0.93 -3.26
N VAL A 455 -16.91 -1.62 -3.09
CA VAL A 455 -16.04 -2.04 -4.20
C VAL A 455 -16.76 -3.00 -5.14
N HIS A 456 -17.55 -3.93 -4.60
CA HIS A 456 -18.35 -4.86 -5.41
C HIS A 456 -19.24 -4.12 -6.42
N ASN A 457 -19.99 -3.12 -5.96
CA ASN A 457 -20.98 -2.43 -6.77
C ASN A 457 -20.38 -1.61 -7.91
N LEU A 458 -19.10 -1.21 -7.80
CA LEU A 458 -18.40 -0.46 -8.85
C LEU A 458 -18.08 -1.32 -10.08
N TYR A 459 -17.84 -2.63 -9.89
CA TYR A 459 -17.34 -3.51 -10.95
C TYR A 459 -18.25 -4.69 -11.29
N ALA A 460 -19.28 -4.97 -10.47
CA ALA A 460 -20.06 -6.20 -10.56
C ALA A 460 -20.65 -6.45 -11.96
N GLN A 461 -21.25 -5.44 -12.59
CA GLN A 461 -21.94 -5.61 -13.86
C GLN A 461 -21.01 -6.16 -14.96
N ASN A 462 -19.83 -5.54 -15.12
CA ASN A 462 -18.89 -5.95 -16.15
C ASN A 462 -18.15 -7.23 -15.81
N PHE A 463 -17.79 -7.47 -14.54
CA PHE A 463 -17.18 -8.75 -14.14
C PHE A 463 -18.07 -9.95 -14.49
N PHE A 464 -19.36 -9.87 -14.16
CA PHE A 464 -20.29 -10.97 -14.43
C PHE A 464 -20.57 -11.10 -15.94
N ALA A 465 -20.62 -10.00 -16.68
CA ALA A 465 -20.77 -10.02 -18.13
C ALA A 465 -19.56 -10.67 -18.83
N GLU A 466 -18.34 -10.30 -18.47
CA GLU A 466 -17.11 -10.88 -19.02
C GLU A 466 -17.04 -12.38 -18.71
N ASN A 467 -17.30 -12.78 -17.45
CA ASN A 467 -17.34 -14.20 -17.08
C ASN A 467 -18.39 -14.99 -17.87
N ALA A 468 -19.61 -14.47 -18.02
CA ALA A 468 -20.65 -15.14 -18.79
C ALA A 468 -20.28 -15.31 -20.27
N ALA A 469 -19.61 -14.31 -20.86
CA ALA A 469 -19.10 -14.39 -22.22
C ALA A 469 -18.02 -15.47 -22.35
N VAL A 470 -17.06 -15.49 -21.42
CA VAL A 470 -16.00 -16.52 -21.37
C VAL A 470 -16.62 -17.91 -21.23
N GLU A 471 -17.59 -18.10 -20.33
CA GLU A 471 -18.26 -19.39 -20.15
C GLU A 471 -18.99 -19.88 -21.39
N THR A 472 -19.66 -18.98 -22.10
CA THR A 472 -20.34 -19.31 -23.35
C THR A 472 -19.33 -19.75 -24.41
N ILE A 473 -18.19 -19.06 -24.50
CA ILE A 473 -17.11 -19.40 -25.42
C ILE A 473 -16.50 -20.75 -25.05
N LEU A 474 -16.20 -20.98 -23.77
CA LEU A 474 -15.58 -22.22 -23.30
C LEU A 474 -16.46 -23.43 -23.54
N LYS A 475 -17.76 -23.33 -23.25
CA LYS A 475 -18.72 -24.40 -23.51
C LYS A 475 -18.71 -24.82 -24.98
N LYS A 476 -18.78 -23.84 -25.90
CA LYS A 476 -18.71 -24.08 -27.34
C LYS A 476 -17.37 -24.71 -27.76
N THR A 477 -16.26 -24.21 -27.22
CA THR A 477 -14.93 -24.75 -27.54
C THR A 477 -14.79 -26.18 -27.04
N THR A 478 -15.19 -26.50 -25.80
CA THR A 478 -15.15 -27.87 -25.28
C THR A 478 -16.04 -28.84 -26.04
N GLU A 479 -17.24 -28.41 -26.46
CA GLU A 479 -18.14 -29.21 -27.29
C GLU A 479 -17.53 -29.50 -28.67
N SER A 480 -16.92 -28.49 -29.30
CA SER A 480 -16.26 -28.66 -30.61
C SER A 480 -15.04 -29.59 -30.56
N VAL A 481 -14.23 -29.48 -29.50
CA VAL A 481 -13.08 -30.36 -29.27
C VAL A 481 -13.54 -31.80 -29.02
N ALA A 482 -14.58 -32.01 -28.21
CA ALA A 482 -15.16 -33.34 -27.99
C ALA A 482 -15.69 -33.98 -29.28
N MET A 483 -16.35 -33.20 -30.16
CA MET A 483 -16.81 -33.70 -31.46
C MET A 483 -15.66 -34.14 -32.37
N ASN A 484 -14.54 -33.41 -32.39
CA ASN A 484 -13.39 -33.76 -33.21
C ASN A 484 -12.67 -35.04 -32.76
N TYR A 485 -12.72 -35.38 -31.46
CA TYR A 485 -12.17 -36.64 -30.93
C TYR A 485 -13.11 -37.85 -31.11
N SER A 486 -14.41 -37.63 -31.36
CA SER A 486 -15.38 -38.72 -31.63
C SER A 486 -15.45 -39.16 -33.10
N VAL A 487 -14.70 -38.49 -33.98
CA VAL A 487 -14.67 -38.77 -35.44
C VAL A 487 -13.30 -39.28 -35.91
N SER A 488 -12.34 -39.41 -35.00
CA SER A 488 -11.03 -40.06 -35.17
C SER A 488 -11.01 -41.43 -34.49
#